data_AF-A0ABD3Y3L8-F1
#
_entry.id   AF-A0ABD3Y3L8-F1
#
_cell.length_a   1.000
_cell.length_b   1.000
_cell.length_c   1.000
_cell.angle_alpha   90.00
_cell.angle_beta   90.00
_cell.angle_gamma   90.00
#
_symmetry.space_group_name_H-M   'P 1'
#
loop_
_entity.id
_entity.type
_entity.pdbx_description
1 polymer ?
#
loop_
_entity_poly.entity_id
_entity_poly.type
_entity_poly.pdbx_seq_one_letter_code
_entity_poly.pdbx_strand_id
1 'polypeptide(L)'
;LGVAVPNFWFAMILVLVFAINLRWFGAGGFAGWDDGLGTALHSLTLPAIALALPQAAILARVMRSALLDILGEDFMRTARARGLTRRQALWRHGLRNAMIPVLTI
;
A
#
# COMPACT_ATOMS: atom_id res chain seq x y z
N LEU A 1 -7.29 16.05 -1.90
CA LEU A 1 -6.54 15.88 -3.17
C LEU A 1 -6.50 14.42 -3.66
N GLY A 2 -6.30 13.41 -2.81
CA GLY A 2 -6.33 11.98 -3.20
C GLY A 2 -7.70 11.32 -3.41
N VAL A 3 -8.79 12.10 -3.53
CA VAL A 3 -10.16 11.60 -3.79
C VAL A 3 -10.58 11.84 -5.25
N ALA A 4 -9.83 12.68 -5.99
CA ALA A 4 -10.20 13.10 -7.34
C ALA A 4 -9.72 12.14 -8.44
N VAL A 5 -8.88 11.16 -8.11
CA VAL A 5 -8.35 10.21 -9.09
C VAL A 5 -9.11 8.89 -8.96
N PRO A 6 -9.94 8.52 -9.96
CA PRO A 6 -10.64 7.25 -9.96
C PRO A 6 -9.64 6.07 -9.96
N ASN A 7 -9.94 5.03 -9.18
CA ASN A 7 -9.06 3.87 -9.01
C ASN A 7 -8.70 3.19 -10.34
N PHE A 8 -9.68 3.10 -11.25
CA PHE A 8 -9.49 2.56 -12.60
C PHE A 8 -8.51 3.40 -13.44
N TRP A 9 -8.57 4.73 -13.31
CA TRP A 9 -7.74 5.66 -14.07
C TRP A 9 -6.29 5.59 -13.61
N PHE A 10 -6.06 5.44 -12.30
CA PHE A 10 -4.73 5.24 -11.75
C PHE A 10 -4.10 3.90 -12.20
N ALA A 11 -4.88 2.81 -12.16
CA ALA A 11 -4.44 1.51 -12.68
C ALA A 11 -4.09 1.57 -14.19
N MET A 12 -4.90 2.29 -14.98
CA MET A 12 -4.66 2.47 -16.42
C MET A 12 -3.35 3.23 -16.70
N ILE A 13 -3.04 4.29 -15.94
CA ILE A 13 -1.77 5.01 -16.08
C ILE A 13 -0.59 4.11 -15.75
N LEU A 14 -0.72 3.26 -14.73
CA LEU A 14 0.36 2.37 -14.33
C LEU A 14 0.68 1.34 -15.44
N VAL A 15 -0.35 0.77 -16.05
CA VAL A 15 -0.19 -0.13 -17.21
C VAL A 15 0.45 0.63 -18.38
N LEU A 16 -0.01 1.84 -18.68
CA LEU A 16 0.51 2.66 -19.77
C LEU A 16 2.00 2.99 -19.59
N VAL A 17 2.42 3.31 -18.38
CA VAL A 17 3.82 3.69 -18.10
C VAL A 17 4.72 2.46 -18.08
N PHE A 18 4.39 1.42 -17.32
CA PHE A 18 5.33 0.32 -17.04
C PHE A 18 5.25 -0.85 -18.03
N ALA A 19 4.08 -1.13 -18.59
CA ALA A 19 3.90 -2.21 -19.57
C ALA A 19 4.12 -1.71 -21.01
N ILE A 20 3.58 -0.53 -21.34
CA ILE A 20 3.55 -0.01 -22.72
C ILE A 20 4.76 0.90 -23.00
N ASN A 21 5.00 1.93 -22.19
CA ASN A 21 6.10 2.88 -22.45
C ASN A 21 7.46 2.31 -22.07
N LEU A 22 7.66 1.93 -20.81
CA LEU A 22 8.95 1.45 -20.30
C LEU A 22 9.26 0.02 -20.74
N ARG A 23 8.23 -0.79 -21.07
CA ARG A 23 8.35 -2.21 -21.43
C ARG A 23 9.20 -3.01 -20.43
N TRP A 24 9.25 -2.57 -19.18
CA TRP A 24 9.98 -3.26 -18.11
C TRP A 24 9.38 -4.64 -17.83
N PHE A 25 8.11 -4.82 -18.19
CA PHE A 25 7.39 -6.07 -18.03
C PHE A 25 6.66 -6.38 -19.33
N GLY A 26 6.69 -7.66 -19.74
CA GLY A 26 5.99 -8.10 -20.95
C GLY A 26 4.48 -7.91 -20.80
N ALA A 27 3.84 -7.31 -21.82
CA ALA A 27 2.39 -7.18 -21.88
C ALA A 27 1.66 -8.53 -22.03
N GLY A 28 2.39 -9.63 -22.23
CA GLY A 28 1.84 -10.98 -22.28
C GLY A 28 2.91 -12.07 -22.10
N GLY A 29 2.50 -13.19 -21.50
CA GLY A 29 3.26 -14.44 -21.42
C GLY A 29 3.75 -14.80 -20.02
N PHE A 30 3.20 -15.89 -19.47
CA PHE A 30 3.82 -16.64 -18.37
C PHE A 30 4.64 -17.77 -18.99
N ALA A 31 5.96 -17.72 -18.87
CA ALA A 31 6.87 -18.69 -19.51
C ALA A 31 6.81 -20.10 -18.88
N GLY A 32 6.08 -20.29 -17.79
CA GLY A 32 6.06 -21.53 -17.02
C GLY A 32 7.00 -21.47 -15.82
N TRP A 33 6.80 -22.36 -14.85
CA TRP A 33 7.70 -22.53 -13.71
C TRP A 33 9.00 -23.25 -14.09
N ASP A 34 8.99 -23.95 -15.23
CA ASP A 34 10.11 -24.73 -15.75
C ASP A 34 11.23 -23.85 -16.33
N ASP A 35 10.90 -22.64 -16.78
CA ASP A 35 11.84 -21.63 -17.31
C ASP A 35 12.59 -20.84 -16.21
N GLY A 36 12.45 -21.28 -14.96
CA GLY A 36 13.16 -20.73 -13.80
C GLY A 36 12.36 -19.72 -12.99
N LEU A 37 12.52 -19.79 -11.67
CA LEU A 37 11.79 -18.96 -10.70
C LEU A 37 11.96 -17.45 -10.93
N GLY A 38 13.14 -16.99 -11.36
CA GLY A 38 13.40 -15.57 -11.61
C GLY A 38 12.57 -15.01 -12.76
N THR A 39 12.49 -15.76 -13.87
CA THR A 39 11.73 -15.42 -15.07
C THR A 39 10.23 -15.45 -14.78
N ALA A 40 9.76 -16.46 -14.04
CA ALA A 40 8.39 -16.58 -13.58
C ALA A 40 7.99 -15.39 -12.68
N LEU A 41 8.78 -15.07 -11.65
CA LEU A 41 8.50 -13.93 -10.77
C LEU A 41 8.50 -12.61 -11.54
N HIS A 42 9.46 -12.37 -12.43
CA HIS A 42 9.50 -11.17 -13.25
C HIS A 42 8.24 -11.01 -14.11
N SER A 43 7.77 -12.10 -14.75
CA SER A 43 6.53 -12.06 -15.56
C SER A 43 5.26 -11.81 -14.75
N LEU A 44 5.22 -12.23 -13.48
CA LEU A 44 4.06 -12.10 -12.60
C LEU A 44 4.04 -10.81 -11.79
N THR A 45 5.19 -10.15 -11.58
CA THR A 45 5.29 -8.96 -10.73
C THR A 45 4.43 -7.79 -11.20
N LEU A 46 4.45 -7.43 -12.49
CA LEU A 46 3.61 -6.34 -12.99
C LEU A 46 2.12 -6.63 -12.88
N PRO A 47 1.59 -7.79 -13.33
CA PRO A 47 0.20 -8.16 -13.09
C PRO A 47 -0.18 -8.13 -11.61
N ALA A 48 0.68 -8.68 -10.73
CA ALA A 48 0.44 -8.68 -9.29
C ALA A 48 0.39 -7.26 -8.72
N ILE A 49 1.32 -6.39 -9.09
CA ILE A 49 1.35 -4.98 -8.67
C ILE A 49 0.14 -4.22 -9.21
N ALA A 50 -0.23 -4.43 -10.47
CA ALA A 50 -1.37 -3.79 -11.11
C ALA A 50 -2.70 -4.16 -10.41
N LEU A 51 -2.83 -5.41 -9.95
CA LEU A 51 -3.99 -5.87 -9.18
C LEU A 51 -3.94 -5.42 -7.71
N ALA A 52 -2.75 -5.41 -7.08
CA ALA A 52 -2.61 -5.10 -5.66
C ALA A 52 -2.68 -3.59 -5.35
N LEU A 53 -2.21 -2.72 -6.25
CA LEU A 53 -2.16 -1.28 -6.02
C LEU A 53 -3.53 -0.64 -5.76
N PRO A 54 -4.57 -0.93 -6.56
CA PRO A 54 -5.93 -0.46 -6.30
C PRO A 54 -6.42 -0.75 -4.87
N GLN A 55 -6.19 -1.97 -4.39
CA GLN A 55 -6.59 -2.40 -3.06
C GLN A 55 -5.72 -1.76 -1.96
N ALA A 56 -4.41 -1.68 -2.20
CA ALA A 56 -3.47 -1.00 -1.31
C ALA A 56 -3.81 0.49 -1.13
N ALA A 57 -4.27 1.17 -2.17
CA ALA A 57 -4.69 2.58 -2.11
C ALA A 57 -5.91 2.77 -1.19
N ILE A 58 -6.90 1.86 -1.26
CA ILE A 58 -8.06 1.87 -0.37
C ILE A 58 -7.61 1.65 1.08
N LEU A 59 -6.78 0.63 1.31
CA LEU A 59 -6.29 0.30 2.63
C LEU A 59 -5.45 1.42 3.24
N ALA A 60 -4.59 2.05 2.45
CA ALA A 60 -3.78 3.20 2.86
C ALA A 60 -4.66 4.40 3.27
N ARG A 61 -5.79 4.63 2.58
CA ARG A 61 -6.76 5.65 2.95
C ARG A 61 -7.43 5.34 4.29
N VAL A 62 -7.88 4.10 4.48
CA VAL A 62 -8.48 3.65 5.75
C VAL A 62 -7.48 3.79 6.90
N MET A 63 -6.24 3.31 6.71
CA MET A 63 -5.16 3.49 7.69
C MET A 63 -4.92 4.96 8.01
N ARG A 64 -4.89 5.83 7.01
CA ARG A 64 -4.68 7.26 7.23
C ARG A 64 -5.78 7.86 8.08
N SER A 65 -7.05 7.53 7.81
CA SER A 65 -8.16 7.99 8.65
C SER A 65 -8.03 7.49 10.09
N ALA A 66 -7.80 6.19 10.27
CA ALA A 66 -7.65 5.59 11.60
C ALA A 66 -6.47 6.18 12.39
N LEU A 67 -5.34 6.47 11.73
CA LEU A 67 -4.20 7.14 12.35
C LEU A 67 -4.51 8.57 12.79
N LEU A 68 -5.33 9.30 12.02
CA LEU A 68 -5.72 10.67 12.38
C LEU A 68 -6.61 10.68 13.63
N ASP A 69 -7.53 9.72 13.74
CA ASP A 69 -8.39 9.57 14.93
C ASP A 69 -7.55 9.26 16.17
N ILE A 70 -6.64 8.30 16.06
CA ILE A 70 -5.76 7.86 17.17
C ILE A 70 -4.78 8.94 17.62
N LEU A 71 -4.30 9.80 16.72
CA LEU A 71 -3.42 10.92 17.10
C LEU A 71 -4.09 11.89 18.09
N GLY A 72 -5.43 11.92 18.12
CA GLY A 72 -6.23 12.70 19.06
C GLY A 72 -6.38 12.07 20.45
N GLU A 73 -6.07 10.79 20.60
CA GLU A 73 -6.34 10.05 21.84
C GLU A 73 -5.37 10.37 22.99
N ASP A 74 -5.86 10.25 24.22
CA ASP A 74 -5.11 10.60 25.42
C ASP A 74 -3.93 9.65 25.68
N PHE A 75 -3.97 8.41 25.20
CA PHE A 75 -2.83 7.50 25.29
C PHE A 75 -1.63 8.01 24.48
N MET A 76 -1.85 8.71 23.36
CA MET A 76 -0.79 9.33 22.56
C MET A 76 -0.18 10.55 23.25
N ARG A 77 -0.99 11.30 24.01
CA ARG A 77 -0.50 12.40 24.86
C ARG A 77 0.31 11.86 26.03
N THR A 78 -0.16 10.79 26.64
CA THR A 78 0.52 10.11 27.75
C THR A 78 1.85 9.49 27.31
N ALA A 79 1.90 8.86 26.13
CA ALA A 79 3.13 8.34 25.55
C ALA A 79 4.19 9.44 25.40
N ARG A 80 3.80 10.63 24.91
CA ARG A 80 4.70 11.78 24.80
C ARG A 80 5.12 12.33 26.16
N ALA A 81 4.22 12.39 27.14
CA ALA A 81 4.55 12.81 28.50
C ALA A 81 5.56 11.89 29.20
N ARG A 82 5.58 10.60 28.81
CA ARG A 82 6.58 9.61 29.26
C ARG A 82 7.92 9.68 28.49
N GLY A 83 8.12 10.69 27.64
CA GLY A 83 9.39 10.92 26.94
C GLY A 83 9.51 10.26 25.56
N LEU A 84 8.46 9.60 25.04
CA LEU A 84 8.49 9.07 23.67
C LEU A 84 8.40 10.22 22.66
N THR A 85 9.28 10.19 21.66
CA THR A 85 9.18 11.10 20.51
C THR A 85 7.90 10.83 19.71
N ARG A 86 7.41 11.81 18.95
CA ARG A 86 6.23 11.64 18.06
C ARG A 86 6.33 10.38 17.19
N ARG A 87 7.52 10.13 16.62
CA ARG A 87 7.76 8.97 15.76
C ARG A 87 7.72 7.66 16.54
N GLN A 88 8.35 7.60 17.72
CA GLN A 88 8.30 6.40 18.56
C GLN A 88 6.88 6.09 19.06
N ALA A 89 6.13 7.10 19.51
CA ALA A 89 4.74 6.92 19.93
C ALA A 89 3.86 6.43 18.77
N LEU A 90 4.05 6.99 17.57
CA LEU A 90 3.33 6.58 16.36
C LEU A 90 3.62 5.13 15.98
N TRP A 91 4.90 4.74 15.87
CA TRP A 91 5.27 3.39 15.45
C TRP A 91 4.91 2.32 16.50
N ARG A 92 5.10 2.63 17.79
CA ARG A 92 4.94 1.66 18.88
C ARG A 92 3.49 1.51 19.36
N HIS A 93 2.71 2.60 19.33
CA HIS A 93 1.35 2.62 19.87
C HIS A 93 0.31 3.04 18.82
N GLY A 94 0.59 4.09 18.06
CA GLY A 94 -0.36 4.62 17.08
C GLY A 94 -0.70 3.64 15.96
N LEU A 95 0.32 3.05 15.32
CA LEU A 95 0.14 2.13 14.19
C LEU A 95 -0.56 0.85 14.61
N ARG A 96 -0.16 0.25 15.74
CA ARG A 96 -0.77 -0.98 16.27
C ARG A 96 -2.25 -0.80 16.57
N ASN A 97 -2.64 0.33 17.17
CA ASN A 97 -4.04 0.62 17.47
C ASN A 97 -4.82 1.00 16.21
N ALA A 98 -4.18 1.66 15.23
CA ALA A 98 -4.84 2.11 14.00
C ALA A 98 -5.07 0.98 12.98
N MET A 99 -4.47 -0.20 13.20
CA MET A 99 -4.65 -1.37 12.34
C MET A 99 -5.96 -2.12 12.58
N ILE A 100 -6.70 -1.82 13.66
CA ILE A 100 -7.96 -2.52 13.98
C ILE A 100 -8.95 -2.50 12.79
N PRO A 101 -9.25 -1.34 12.17
CA PRO A 101 -10.20 -1.28 11.04
C PRO A 101 -9.66 -1.94 9.76
N VAL A 102 -8.34 -2.13 9.67
CA VAL A 102 -7.65 -2.70 8.51
C VAL A 102 -7.59 -4.21 8.57
N LEU A 103 -7.55 -4.80 9.77
CA LEU A 103 -7.58 -6.26 9.97
C LEU A 103 -8.98 -6.85 9.88
N THR A 104 -10.02 -6.02 10.01
CA THR A 104 -11.42 -6.49 10.01
C THR A 104 -12.08 -6.42 8.63
N ILE A 105 -11.37 -5.96 7.59
CA ILE A 105 -11.81 -5.94 6.18
C ILE A 105 -11.14 -7.10 5.46
#